data_AF-A0A9Q3UWS2-F1
#
_entry.id   AF-A0A9Q3UWS2-F1
#
_cell.length_a   1.000
_cell.length_b   1.000
_cell.length_c   1.000
_cell.angle_alpha   90.00
_cell.angle_beta   90.00
_cell.angle_gamma   90.00
#
_symmetry.space_group_name_H-M   'P 1'
#
loop_
_entity.id
_entity.type
_entity.pdbx_description
1 polymer ?
#
loop_
_entity_poly.entity_id
_entity_poly.type
_entity_poly.pdbx_seq_one_letter_code
_entity_poly.pdbx_strand_id
1 'polypeptide(L)'
;MQIVVSFFENLFEFQKKIHQLLFAWIPFSFGDVLYILLGILLIYLIIKLFKKKTRSNVLFKILIILNTAYFTYQIFWGMLYFQTPIISKLPKTEVTLEIRKTLALEYLKKSKATRKLVKEDKNGVFVIKDLNTIQQEILNQQKTLPTFINQKESTTTNSFKPSLFGKTMSFTGILGYYNPFTAEAQFNAELPASYLLFTLSHESSHQLGFAREQEANFIGYLIGIHSKNPGLRYSTEYFTLKSLLNSIVNEDENFVKTALENYSAEMKRDRLNEKKFVTEHQGFLNEFFGFTNNLFLKSNQQEGSITYSYFIELLVRYKRINQ
;
A
#
# COMPACT_ATOMS: atom_id res chain seq x y z
N MET A 1 7.92 -26.13 8.53
CA MET A 1 7.56 -24.71 8.29
C MET A 1 7.55 -24.36 6.80
N GLN A 2 8.66 -24.55 6.06
CA GLN A 2 8.79 -24.12 4.66
C GLN A 2 7.79 -24.76 3.69
N ILE A 3 7.45 -26.05 3.87
CA ILE A 3 6.42 -26.75 3.08
C ILE A 3 5.05 -26.06 3.22
N VAL A 4 4.69 -25.66 4.44
CA VAL A 4 3.40 -25.00 4.74
C VAL A 4 3.36 -23.62 4.09
N VAL A 5 4.44 -22.85 4.20
CA VAL A 5 4.56 -21.54 3.55
C VAL A 5 4.41 -21.66 2.04
N SER A 6 5.15 -22.60 1.41
CA SER A 6 5.06 -22.83 -0.04
C SER A 6 3.67 -23.27 -0.48
N PHE A 7 2.98 -24.10 0.33
CA PHE A 7 1.59 -24.48 0.07
C PHE A 7 0.67 -23.24 0.01
N PHE A 8 0.74 -22.36 1.01
CA PHE A 8 -0.10 -21.16 1.03
C PHE A 8 0.27 -20.14 -0.05
N GLU A 9 1.54 -20.05 -0.45
CA GLU A 9 1.93 -19.23 -1.61
C GLU A 9 1.30 -19.73 -2.91
N ASN A 10 1.35 -21.05 -3.16
CA ASN A 10 0.73 -21.65 -4.34
C ASN A 10 -0.79 -21.56 -4.30
N LEU A 11 -1.39 -21.75 -3.12
CA LEU A 11 -2.83 -21.60 -2.92
C LEU A 11 -3.28 -20.17 -3.22
N PHE A 12 -2.54 -19.17 -2.73
CA PHE A 12 -2.82 -17.76 -3.04
C PHE A 12 -2.74 -17.48 -4.53
N GLU A 13 -1.71 -17.97 -5.23
CA GLU A 13 -1.59 -17.76 -6.68
C GLU A 13 -2.76 -18.36 -7.46
N PHE A 14 -3.18 -19.58 -7.10
CA PHE A 14 -4.35 -20.23 -7.68
C PHE A 14 -5.65 -19.46 -7.38
N GLN A 15 -5.87 -19.10 -6.12
CA GLN A 15 -7.05 -18.38 -5.65
C GLN A 15 -7.15 -16.99 -6.30
N LYS A 16 -6.04 -16.24 -6.36
CA LYS A 16 -5.95 -14.93 -7.01
C LYS A 16 -6.37 -15.02 -8.47
N LYS A 17 -5.89 -16.00 -9.24
CA LYS A 17 -6.27 -16.19 -10.65
C LYS A 17 -7.78 -16.38 -10.82
N ILE A 18 -8.39 -17.21 -9.98
CA ILE A 18 -9.85 -17.44 -9.99
C ILE A 18 -10.59 -16.15 -9.64
N HIS A 19 -10.20 -15.47 -8.57
CA HIS A 19 -10.87 -14.24 -8.14
C HIS A 19 -10.76 -13.13 -9.18
N GLN A 20 -9.59 -12.96 -9.79
CA GLN A 20 -9.40 -12.00 -10.88
C GLN A 20 -10.27 -12.34 -12.09
N LEU A 21 -10.43 -13.61 -12.47
CA LEU A 21 -11.35 -14.04 -13.53
C LEU A 21 -12.81 -13.64 -13.20
N LEU A 22 -13.22 -13.84 -11.95
CA LEU A 22 -14.60 -13.61 -11.51
C LEU A 22 -14.95 -12.12 -11.33
N PHE A 23 -14.02 -11.30 -10.84
CA PHE A 23 -14.33 -9.96 -10.37
C PHE A 23 -13.68 -8.82 -11.16
N ALA A 24 -12.58 -9.05 -11.89
CA ALA A 24 -11.85 -7.95 -12.52
C ALA A 24 -12.66 -7.22 -13.62
N TRP A 25 -13.57 -7.91 -14.31
CA TRP A 25 -14.44 -7.31 -15.34
C TRP A 25 -15.55 -6.41 -14.76
N ILE A 26 -15.83 -6.49 -13.46
CA ILE A 26 -16.83 -5.66 -12.79
C ILE A 26 -16.27 -4.23 -12.63
N PRO A 27 -16.97 -3.16 -13.05
CA PRO A 27 -16.39 -1.81 -13.13
C PRO A 27 -16.25 -1.09 -11.78
N PHE A 28 -16.84 -1.63 -10.72
CA PHE A 28 -16.79 -1.11 -9.35
C PHE A 28 -16.15 -2.12 -8.40
N SER A 29 -15.78 -1.69 -7.20
CA SER A 29 -15.22 -2.59 -6.20
C SER A 29 -16.27 -3.56 -5.65
N PHE A 30 -16.20 -4.82 -6.05
CA PHE A 30 -17.12 -5.86 -5.60
C PHE A 30 -16.85 -6.27 -4.15
N GLY A 31 -15.59 -6.27 -3.74
CA GLY A 31 -15.15 -6.51 -2.37
C GLY A 31 -15.77 -5.55 -1.36
N ASP A 32 -15.94 -4.28 -1.75
CA ASP A 32 -16.61 -3.29 -0.91
C ASP A 32 -18.10 -3.59 -0.77
N VAL A 33 -18.75 -4.07 -1.83
CA VAL A 33 -20.14 -4.53 -1.77
C VAL A 33 -20.28 -5.70 -0.80
N LEU A 34 -19.34 -6.66 -0.82
CA LEU A 34 -19.34 -7.76 0.15
C LEU A 34 -19.21 -7.26 1.59
N TYR A 35 -18.35 -6.27 1.85
CA TYR A 35 -18.20 -5.67 3.17
C TYR A 35 -19.45 -4.90 3.61
N ILE A 36 -20.11 -4.17 2.70
CA ILE A 36 -21.38 -3.47 2.99
C ILE A 36 -22.46 -4.49 3.35
N LEU A 37 -22.62 -5.55 2.56
CA LEU A 37 -23.63 -6.59 2.80
C LEU A 37 -23.37 -7.33 4.12
N LEU A 38 -22.11 -7.66 4.42
CA LEU A 38 -21.71 -8.25 5.69
C LEU A 38 -22.01 -7.31 6.86
N GLY A 39 -21.71 -6.02 6.72
CA GLY A 39 -22.01 -5.00 7.73
C GLY A 39 -23.51 -4.88 8.02
N ILE A 40 -24.35 -4.80 6.99
CA ILE A 40 -25.81 -4.77 7.12
C ILE A 40 -26.32 -6.03 7.84
N LEU A 41 -25.83 -7.21 7.46
CA LEU A 41 -26.18 -8.48 8.11
C LEU A 41 -25.77 -8.47 9.60
N LEU A 42 -24.57 -8.03 9.92
CA LEU A 42 -24.09 -7.97 11.31
C LEU A 42 -24.92 -6.98 12.14
N ILE A 43 -25.23 -5.79 11.62
CA ILE A 43 -26.08 -4.80 12.29
C ILE A 43 -27.47 -5.41 12.58
N TYR A 44 -28.07 -6.07 11.59
CA TYR A 44 -29.35 -6.76 11.75
C TYR A 44 -29.31 -7.82 12.86
N LEU A 45 -28.25 -8.63 12.90
CA LEU A 45 -28.06 -9.65 13.94
C LEU A 45 -27.83 -9.00 15.31
N ILE A 46 -27.06 -7.93 15.40
CA ILE A 46 -26.83 -7.17 16.64
C ILE A 46 -28.16 -6.63 17.19
N ILE A 47 -29.01 -6.03 16.34
CA ILE A 47 -30.34 -5.56 16.75
C ILE A 47 -31.19 -6.73 17.29
N LYS A 48 -31.09 -7.92 16.69
CA LYS A 48 -31.79 -9.12 17.18
C LYS A 48 -31.26 -9.66 18.52
N LEU A 49 -30.03 -9.34 18.94
CA LEU A 49 -29.51 -9.74 20.26
C LEU A 49 -30.31 -9.13 21.41
N PHE A 50 -30.96 -7.99 21.19
CA PHE A 50 -31.83 -7.34 22.18
C PHE A 50 -33.14 -8.11 22.39
N LYS A 51 -33.52 -9.02 21.49
CA LYS A 51 -34.69 -9.90 21.65
C LYS A 51 -34.32 -11.14 22.48
N LYS A 52 -34.70 -11.15 23.77
CA LYS A 52 -34.38 -12.22 24.74
C LYS A 52 -34.60 -13.64 24.20
N LYS A 53 -35.73 -13.89 23.52
CA LYS A 53 -36.10 -15.22 23.00
C LYS A 53 -35.12 -15.78 21.95
N THR A 54 -34.47 -14.93 21.17
CA THR A 54 -33.60 -15.35 20.05
C THR A 54 -32.11 -15.12 20.31
N ARG A 55 -31.76 -14.50 21.45
CA ARG A 55 -30.41 -14.00 21.74
C ARG A 55 -29.32 -15.06 21.58
N SER A 56 -29.49 -16.24 22.19
CA SER A 56 -28.46 -17.30 22.15
C SER A 56 -28.19 -17.77 20.71
N ASN A 57 -29.24 -18.09 19.95
CA ASN A 57 -29.13 -18.51 18.55
C ASN A 57 -28.49 -17.40 17.68
N VAL A 58 -28.85 -16.15 17.89
CA VAL A 58 -28.29 -15.02 17.14
C VAL A 58 -26.81 -14.80 17.47
N LEU A 59 -26.43 -14.90 18.75
CA LEU A 59 -25.03 -14.81 19.18
C LEU A 59 -24.20 -15.93 18.54
N PHE A 60 -24.72 -17.17 18.54
CA PHE A 60 -24.06 -18.30 17.89
C PHE A 60 -23.86 -18.06 16.38
N LYS A 61 -24.86 -17.51 15.69
CA LYS A 61 -24.73 -17.14 14.26
C LYS A 61 -23.66 -16.06 14.02
N ILE A 62 -23.61 -15.03 14.87
CA ILE A 62 -22.56 -14.00 14.78
C ILE A 62 -21.18 -14.64 14.94
N LEU A 63 -21.00 -15.50 15.94
CA LEU A 63 -19.72 -16.19 16.18
C LEU A 63 -19.33 -17.08 14.99
N ILE A 64 -20.27 -17.82 14.40
CA ILE A 64 -20.01 -18.60 13.18
C ILE A 64 -19.55 -17.68 12.05
N ILE A 65 -20.30 -16.61 11.76
CA ILE A 65 -19.96 -15.68 10.67
C ILE A 65 -18.57 -15.08 10.87
N LEU A 66 -18.25 -14.61 12.08
CA LEU A 66 -16.94 -14.03 12.39
C LEU A 66 -15.82 -15.08 12.27
N ASN A 67 -16.04 -16.30 12.76
CA ASN A 67 -15.05 -17.36 12.68
C ASN A 67 -14.81 -17.81 11.24
N THR A 68 -15.88 -17.98 10.44
CA THR A 68 -15.77 -18.29 9.02
C THR A 68 -15.04 -17.19 8.27
N ALA A 69 -15.40 -15.92 8.47
CA ALA A 69 -14.73 -14.79 7.82
C ALA A 69 -13.24 -14.72 8.19
N TYR A 70 -12.89 -14.89 9.47
CA TYR A 70 -11.51 -14.92 9.93
C TYR A 70 -10.73 -16.09 9.35
N PHE A 71 -11.30 -17.30 9.34
CA PHE A 71 -10.66 -18.48 8.79
C PHE A 71 -10.42 -18.35 7.28
N THR A 72 -11.41 -17.85 6.54
CA THR A 72 -11.26 -17.55 5.10
C THR A 72 -10.17 -16.50 4.86
N TYR A 73 -10.12 -15.43 5.66
CA TYR A 73 -9.04 -14.45 5.60
C TYR A 73 -7.67 -15.08 5.84
N GLN A 74 -7.53 -15.96 6.84
CA GLN A 74 -6.26 -16.63 7.11
C GLN A 74 -5.80 -17.47 5.91
N ILE A 75 -6.71 -18.26 5.32
CA ILE A 75 -6.42 -19.08 4.15
C ILE A 75 -6.06 -18.22 2.93
N PHE A 76 -6.80 -17.15 2.66
CA PHE A 76 -6.63 -16.32 1.46
C PHE A 76 -5.49 -15.29 1.57
N TRP A 77 -5.07 -14.93 2.79
CA TRP A 77 -4.10 -13.84 2.97
C TRP A 77 -3.25 -13.96 4.23
N GLY A 78 -3.83 -14.25 5.39
CA GLY A 78 -3.13 -14.20 6.67
C GLY A 78 -1.87 -15.08 6.72
N MET A 79 -1.90 -16.25 6.05
CA MET A 79 -0.73 -17.13 5.99
C MET A 79 0.45 -16.58 5.18
N LEU A 80 0.25 -15.55 4.35
CA LEU A 80 1.31 -14.91 3.57
C LEU A 80 2.26 -14.07 4.44
N TYR A 81 1.85 -13.66 5.64
CA TYR A 81 2.74 -12.98 6.60
C TYR A 81 3.89 -13.87 7.12
N PHE A 82 3.84 -15.18 6.88
CA PHE A 82 4.89 -16.14 7.26
C PHE A 82 5.90 -16.43 6.14
N GLN A 83 5.75 -15.80 4.97
CA GLN A 83 6.71 -15.92 3.88
C GLN A 83 8.10 -15.44 4.28
N THR A 84 9.14 -16.01 3.67
CA THR A 84 10.52 -15.58 3.87
C THR A 84 10.68 -14.08 3.55
N PRO A 85 11.10 -13.24 4.52
CA PRO A 85 11.22 -11.80 4.29
C PRO A 85 12.23 -11.44 3.19
N ILE A 86 11.96 -10.40 2.41
CA ILE A 86 12.83 -9.93 1.31
C ILE A 86 14.24 -9.61 1.81
N ILE A 87 14.36 -9.07 3.02
CA ILE A 87 15.66 -8.70 3.59
C ILE A 87 16.63 -9.88 3.71
N SER A 88 16.15 -11.12 3.83
CA SER A 88 17.02 -12.30 3.87
C SER A 88 17.64 -12.62 2.51
N LYS A 89 17.09 -12.06 1.43
CA LYS A 89 17.58 -12.20 0.05
C LYS A 89 18.58 -11.10 -0.32
N LEU A 90 18.76 -10.10 0.56
CA LEU A 90 19.66 -8.97 0.35
C LEU A 90 20.91 -9.11 1.23
N PRO A 91 22.08 -8.63 0.77
CA PRO A 91 23.29 -8.66 1.58
C PRO A 91 23.07 -7.83 2.85
N LYS A 92 23.73 -8.23 3.94
CA LYS A 92 23.77 -7.39 5.15
C LYS A 92 24.56 -6.14 4.81
N THR A 93 23.97 -4.99 5.11
CA THR A 93 24.63 -3.69 4.94
C THR A 93 24.25 -2.83 6.13
N GLU A 94 25.25 -2.16 6.70
CA GLU A 94 25.02 -1.14 7.71
C GLU A 94 24.32 0.06 7.09
N VAL A 95 23.25 0.51 7.74
CA VAL A 95 22.51 1.68 7.30
C VAL A 95 22.81 2.84 8.22
N THR A 96 23.69 3.70 7.74
CA THR A 96 24.14 4.88 8.48
C THR A 96 23.32 6.11 8.11
N LEU A 97 23.34 7.12 8.97
CA LEU A 97 22.76 8.45 8.71
C LEU A 97 23.29 9.05 7.40
N GLU A 98 24.60 8.96 7.14
CA GLU A 98 25.23 9.53 5.96
C GLU A 98 24.79 8.87 4.65
N ILE A 99 24.57 7.54 4.64
CA ILE A 99 24.01 6.85 3.48
C ILE A 99 22.59 7.35 3.21
N ARG A 100 21.77 7.49 4.25
CA ARG A 100 20.38 7.98 4.10
C ARG A 100 20.34 9.43 3.62
N LYS A 101 21.22 10.31 4.12
CA LYS A 101 21.38 11.69 3.63
C LYS A 101 21.78 11.73 2.16
N THR A 102 22.75 10.91 1.77
CA THR A 102 23.22 10.81 0.38
C THR A 102 22.08 10.40 -0.56
N LEU A 103 21.34 9.34 -0.20
CA LEU A 103 20.17 8.91 -0.96
C LEU A 103 19.07 9.98 -0.98
N ALA A 104 18.83 10.69 0.13
CA ALA A 104 17.84 11.76 0.17
C ALA A 104 18.18 12.88 -0.83
N LEU A 105 19.45 13.27 -0.94
CA LEU A 105 19.89 14.25 -1.94
C LEU A 105 19.78 13.71 -3.38
N GLU A 106 20.08 12.42 -3.60
CA GLU A 106 19.86 11.75 -4.89
C GLU A 106 18.39 11.80 -5.31
N TYR A 107 17.47 11.39 -4.43
CA TYR A 107 16.04 11.38 -4.70
C TYR A 107 15.44 12.78 -4.78
N LEU A 108 16.01 13.77 -4.08
CA LEU A 108 15.65 15.17 -4.27
C LEU A 108 15.98 15.62 -5.69
N LYS A 109 17.18 15.31 -6.20
CA LYS A 109 17.57 15.64 -7.58
C LYS A 109 16.69 14.93 -8.60
N LYS A 110 16.43 13.63 -8.41
CA LYS A 110 15.54 12.85 -9.28
C LYS A 110 14.12 13.39 -9.31
N SER A 111 13.54 13.62 -8.14
CA SER A 111 12.19 14.18 -8.00
C SER A 111 12.08 15.53 -8.71
N LYS A 112 13.05 16.43 -8.55
CA LYS A 112 13.10 17.71 -9.28
C LYS A 112 13.12 17.53 -10.79
N ALA A 113 13.88 16.57 -11.29
CA ALA A 113 14.01 16.32 -12.72
C ALA A 113 12.71 15.72 -13.28
N THR A 114 12.20 14.65 -12.67
CA THR A 114 10.99 13.97 -13.14
C THR A 114 9.74 14.84 -12.97
N ARG A 115 9.68 15.70 -11.94
CA ARG A 115 8.57 16.62 -11.73
C ARG A 115 8.35 17.60 -12.90
N LYS A 116 9.39 17.91 -13.68
CA LYS A 116 9.26 18.76 -14.88
C LYS A 116 8.54 18.06 -16.04
N LEU A 117 8.44 16.74 -15.99
CA LEU A 117 7.88 15.91 -17.06
C LEU A 117 6.39 15.60 -16.84
N VAL A 118 5.86 15.85 -15.64
CA VAL A 118 4.46 15.57 -15.32
C VAL A 118 3.56 16.74 -15.71
N LYS A 119 2.26 16.46 -15.86
CA LYS A 119 1.27 17.47 -16.17
C LYS A 119 0.78 18.16 -14.89
N GLU A 120 0.39 19.42 -15.03
CA GLU A 120 -0.10 20.24 -13.93
C GLU A 120 -1.53 20.73 -14.19
N ASP A 121 -2.25 21.05 -13.11
CA ASP A 121 -3.48 21.83 -13.17
C ASP A 121 -3.19 23.34 -13.32
N LYS A 122 -4.24 24.16 -13.30
CA LYS A 122 -4.13 25.63 -13.36
C LYS A 122 -3.36 26.26 -12.20
N ASN A 123 -3.24 25.56 -11.07
CA ASN A 123 -2.50 26.01 -9.89
C ASN A 123 -1.06 25.48 -9.90
N GLY A 124 -0.65 24.76 -10.95
CA GLY A 124 0.68 24.16 -11.05
C GLY A 124 0.87 22.91 -10.19
N VAL A 125 -0.21 22.26 -9.73
CA VAL A 125 -0.18 21.01 -8.94
C VAL A 125 -0.19 19.82 -9.87
N PHE A 126 0.60 18.78 -9.55
CA PHE A 126 0.64 17.54 -10.32
C PHE A 126 -0.75 16.89 -10.45
N VAL A 127 -1.13 16.51 -11.68
CA VAL A 127 -2.39 15.81 -11.97
C VAL A 127 -2.20 14.56 -12.83
N ILE A 128 -3.10 13.61 -12.67
CA ILE A 128 -3.19 12.39 -13.47
C ILE A 128 -4.17 12.63 -14.63
N LYS A 129 -3.74 12.38 -15.86
CA LYS A 129 -4.62 12.48 -17.05
C LYS A 129 -5.26 11.15 -17.45
N ASP A 130 -4.49 10.08 -17.36
CA ASP A 130 -4.91 8.74 -17.80
C ASP A 130 -4.46 7.71 -16.77
N LEU A 131 -5.40 7.33 -15.91
CA LEU A 131 -5.16 6.35 -14.86
C LEU A 131 -5.01 4.93 -15.44
N ASN A 132 -5.74 4.61 -16.50
CA ASN A 132 -5.74 3.28 -17.11
C ASN A 132 -4.37 2.96 -17.70
N THR A 133 -3.76 3.91 -18.43
CA THR A 133 -2.40 3.74 -18.96
C THR A 133 -1.38 3.51 -17.84
N ILE A 134 -1.53 4.20 -16.69
CA ILE A 134 -0.63 4.01 -15.55
C ILE A 134 -0.83 2.65 -14.88
N GLN A 135 -2.08 2.20 -14.73
CA GLN A 135 -2.37 0.85 -14.21
C GLN A 135 -1.77 -0.23 -15.11
N GLN A 136 -1.86 -0.10 -16.44
CA GLN A 136 -1.23 -1.03 -17.37
C GLN A 136 0.31 -0.99 -17.29
N GLU A 137 0.89 0.20 -17.14
CA GLU A 137 2.32 0.36 -16.90
C GLU A 137 2.76 -0.34 -15.61
N ILE A 138 1.98 -0.24 -14.52
CA ILE A 138 2.25 -0.95 -13.26
C ILE A 138 2.28 -2.47 -13.49
N LEU A 139 1.29 -3.02 -14.19
CA LEU A 139 1.23 -4.46 -14.50
C LEU A 139 2.41 -4.90 -15.37
N ASN A 140 2.82 -4.08 -16.34
CA ASN A 140 3.99 -4.37 -17.17
C ASN A 140 5.29 -4.34 -16.36
N GLN A 141 5.44 -3.38 -15.45
CA GLN A 141 6.62 -3.26 -14.59
C GLN A 141 6.78 -4.43 -13.62
N GLN A 142 5.70 -5.11 -13.21
CA GLN A 142 5.80 -6.34 -12.41
C GLN A 142 6.68 -7.42 -13.08
N LYS A 143 6.65 -7.51 -14.42
CA LYS A 143 7.43 -8.47 -15.21
C LYS A 143 8.94 -8.17 -15.20
N THR A 144 9.31 -6.94 -14.84
CA THR A 144 10.70 -6.48 -14.80
C THR A 144 11.32 -6.56 -13.41
N LEU A 145 10.57 -7.04 -12.41
CA LEU A 145 11.07 -7.18 -11.05
C LEU A 145 12.27 -8.16 -11.01
N PRO A 146 13.33 -7.86 -10.25
CA PRO A 146 14.50 -8.73 -10.19
C PRO A 146 14.15 -10.12 -9.67
N THR A 147 14.55 -11.17 -10.39
CA THR A 147 14.18 -12.57 -10.11
C THR A 147 14.69 -13.07 -8.75
N PHE A 148 15.81 -12.52 -8.25
CA PHE A 148 16.32 -12.83 -6.92
C PHE A 148 15.45 -12.24 -5.78
N ILE A 149 14.62 -11.24 -6.08
CA ILE A 149 13.69 -10.62 -5.13
C ILE A 149 12.31 -11.25 -5.29
N ASN A 150 11.78 -11.23 -6.52
CA ASN A 150 10.46 -11.70 -6.85
C ASN A 150 10.51 -12.95 -7.74
N GLN A 151 10.05 -14.08 -7.20
CA GLN A 151 9.84 -15.33 -7.93
C GLN A 151 8.34 -15.58 -8.22
N LYS A 152 7.47 -14.64 -7.82
CA LYS A 152 6.02 -14.77 -7.94
C LYS A 152 5.56 -14.34 -9.33
N GLU A 153 4.47 -14.94 -9.81
CA GLU A 153 3.93 -14.63 -11.13
C GLU A 153 3.33 -13.22 -11.20
N SER A 154 3.75 -12.45 -12.21
CA SER A 154 3.12 -11.17 -12.54
C SER A 154 1.67 -11.37 -12.96
N THR A 155 0.78 -10.44 -12.61
CA THR A 155 -0.58 -10.45 -13.13
C THR A 155 -0.69 -9.62 -14.41
N THR A 156 -1.48 -10.11 -15.37
CA THR A 156 -1.86 -9.37 -16.58
C THR A 156 -3.27 -8.79 -16.49
N THR A 157 -3.98 -9.11 -15.40
CA THR A 157 -5.38 -8.72 -15.22
C THR A 157 -5.45 -7.43 -14.41
N ASN A 158 -6.00 -6.37 -15.02
CA ASN A 158 -6.27 -5.13 -14.30
C ASN A 158 -7.43 -5.32 -13.32
N SER A 159 -7.12 -5.37 -12.03
CA SER A 159 -8.09 -5.44 -10.94
C SER A 159 -7.89 -4.29 -9.93
N PHE A 160 -7.48 -3.11 -10.42
CA PHE A 160 -7.46 -1.89 -9.62
C PHE A 160 -8.87 -1.30 -9.57
N LYS A 161 -9.40 -1.03 -8.38
CA LYS A 161 -10.78 -0.53 -8.20
C LYS A 161 -10.80 0.70 -7.29
N PRO A 162 -11.45 1.81 -7.71
CA PRO A 162 -11.73 2.88 -6.77
C PRO A 162 -12.66 2.33 -5.68
N SER A 163 -12.30 2.52 -4.41
CA SER A 163 -13.11 2.03 -3.31
C SER A 163 -14.41 2.82 -3.18
N LEU A 164 -15.51 2.12 -2.87
CA LEU A 164 -16.79 2.72 -2.48
C LEU A 164 -16.69 3.45 -1.13
N PHE A 165 -15.64 3.17 -0.36
CA PHE A 165 -15.37 3.81 0.93
C PHE A 165 -14.41 5.00 0.81
N GLY A 166 -14.12 5.53 -0.39
CA GLY A 166 -13.11 6.59 -0.62
C GLY A 166 -13.17 7.75 0.37
N LYS A 167 -14.36 8.34 0.59
CA LYS A 167 -14.55 9.40 1.59
C LYS A 167 -14.14 8.97 2.99
N THR A 168 -14.63 7.80 3.43
CA THR A 168 -14.28 7.25 4.75
C THR A 168 -12.77 7.03 4.84
N MET A 169 -12.16 6.43 3.81
CA MET A 169 -10.72 6.20 3.74
C MET A 169 -9.90 7.48 3.89
N SER A 170 -10.35 8.59 3.27
CA SER A 170 -9.72 9.90 3.43
C SER A 170 -9.63 10.32 4.91
N PHE A 171 -10.66 10.05 5.72
CA PHE A 171 -10.69 10.36 7.15
C PHE A 171 -10.02 9.32 8.07
N THR A 172 -9.68 8.12 7.56
CA THR A 172 -9.03 7.07 8.36
C THR A 172 -7.53 6.97 8.11
N GLY A 173 -7.01 7.64 7.08
CA GLY A 173 -5.61 7.54 6.67
C GLY A 173 -5.29 6.28 5.85
N ILE A 174 -6.29 5.44 5.52
CA ILE A 174 -6.12 4.30 4.63
C ILE A 174 -6.04 4.82 3.19
N LEU A 175 -4.91 4.57 2.52
CA LEU A 175 -4.70 5.04 1.15
C LEU A 175 -5.25 4.05 0.11
N GLY A 176 -5.17 2.77 0.43
CA GLY A 176 -5.60 1.64 -0.37
C GLY A 176 -5.61 0.37 0.48
N TYR A 177 -6.10 -0.71 -0.09
CA TYR A 177 -5.97 -2.05 0.47
C TYR A 177 -6.22 -3.12 -0.60
N TYR A 178 -5.64 -4.29 -0.38
CA TYR A 178 -5.95 -5.49 -1.14
C TYR A 178 -7.15 -6.23 -0.54
N ASN A 179 -8.13 -6.60 -1.37
CA ASN A 179 -9.23 -7.45 -0.94
C ASN A 179 -8.86 -8.93 -1.03
N PRO A 180 -8.73 -9.67 0.09
CA PRO A 180 -8.41 -11.09 0.04
C PRO A 180 -9.54 -11.94 -0.53
N PHE A 181 -10.80 -11.47 -0.47
CA PHE A 181 -11.97 -12.20 -0.95
C PHE A 181 -12.25 -12.01 -2.44
N THR A 182 -11.76 -10.94 -3.06
CA THR A 182 -12.02 -10.64 -4.49
C THR A 182 -10.75 -10.39 -5.32
N ALA A 183 -9.58 -10.40 -4.70
CA ALA A 183 -8.28 -10.10 -5.33
C ALA A 183 -8.21 -8.72 -6.03
N GLU A 184 -9.02 -7.77 -5.57
CA GLU A 184 -9.04 -6.39 -6.04
C GLU A 184 -8.00 -5.56 -5.28
N ALA A 185 -7.23 -4.75 -6.01
CA ALA A 185 -6.41 -3.69 -5.43
C ALA A 185 -7.28 -2.43 -5.33
N GLN A 186 -7.84 -2.20 -4.14
CA GLN A 186 -8.75 -1.10 -3.90
C GLN A 186 -7.95 0.14 -3.47
N PHE A 187 -8.34 1.31 -3.97
CA PHE A 187 -7.62 2.54 -3.67
C PHE A 187 -8.59 3.69 -3.41
N ASN A 188 -8.15 4.65 -2.60
CA ASN A 188 -8.86 5.91 -2.42
C ASN A 188 -8.61 6.83 -3.62
N ALA A 189 -9.63 7.01 -4.46
CA ALA A 189 -9.56 7.85 -5.65
C ALA A 189 -9.50 9.36 -5.34
N GLU A 190 -9.74 9.78 -4.09
CA GLU A 190 -9.67 11.17 -3.65
C GLU A 190 -8.24 11.63 -3.33
N LEU A 191 -7.27 10.70 -3.30
CA LEU A 191 -5.89 11.02 -2.97
C LEU A 191 -5.27 12.01 -3.96
N PRO A 192 -4.42 12.94 -3.47
CA PRO A 192 -3.54 13.72 -4.32
C PRO A 192 -2.76 12.84 -5.30
N ALA A 193 -2.59 13.29 -6.55
CA ALA A 193 -1.89 12.53 -7.59
C ALA A 193 -0.48 12.07 -7.17
N SER A 194 0.21 12.88 -6.37
CA SER A 194 1.53 12.59 -5.82
C SER A 194 1.55 11.40 -4.85
N TYR A 195 0.42 11.07 -4.20
CA TYR A 195 0.23 9.85 -3.40
C TYR A 195 -0.33 8.70 -4.25
N LEU A 196 -1.38 8.98 -5.02
CA LEU A 196 -2.21 7.96 -5.65
C LEU A 196 -1.42 6.97 -6.52
N LEU A 197 -0.47 7.45 -7.32
CA LEU A 197 0.25 6.56 -8.25
C LEU A 197 1.20 5.59 -7.54
N PHE A 198 1.89 6.04 -6.49
CA PHE A 198 2.67 5.14 -5.65
C PHE A 198 1.76 4.17 -4.89
N THR A 199 0.64 4.64 -4.35
CA THR A 199 -0.37 3.77 -3.70
C THR A 199 -0.82 2.65 -4.64
N LEU A 200 -1.11 2.93 -5.90
CA LEU A 200 -1.45 1.87 -6.86
C LEU A 200 -0.32 0.83 -7.03
N SER A 201 0.94 1.26 -7.04
CA SER A 201 2.08 0.33 -7.11
C SER A 201 2.27 -0.48 -5.82
N HIS A 202 1.94 0.12 -4.68
CA HIS A 202 1.91 -0.56 -3.39
C HIS A 202 0.81 -1.64 -3.37
N GLU A 203 -0.44 -1.30 -3.71
CA GLU A 203 -1.54 -2.27 -3.75
C GLU A 203 -1.31 -3.38 -4.80
N SER A 204 -0.67 -3.04 -5.92
CA SER A 204 -0.20 -3.99 -6.92
C SER A 204 0.78 -5.02 -6.33
N SER A 205 1.61 -4.61 -5.37
CA SER A 205 2.53 -5.49 -4.66
C SER A 205 1.78 -6.47 -3.76
N HIS A 206 0.68 -6.03 -3.14
CA HIS A 206 -0.21 -6.93 -2.42
C HIS A 206 -0.91 -7.94 -3.34
N GLN A 207 -1.27 -7.55 -4.57
CA GLN A 207 -1.78 -8.50 -5.58
C GLN A 207 -0.74 -9.54 -5.99
N LEU A 208 0.57 -9.24 -5.86
CA LEU A 208 1.62 -10.24 -6.01
C LEU A 208 1.78 -11.12 -4.77
N GLY A 209 1.05 -10.88 -3.68
CA GLY A 209 1.11 -11.68 -2.45
C GLY A 209 2.21 -11.25 -1.46
N PHE A 210 2.75 -10.05 -1.61
CA PHE A 210 3.62 -9.45 -0.58
C PHE A 210 2.75 -8.84 0.53
N ALA A 211 2.53 -9.58 1.61
CA ALA A 211 1.59 -9.16 2.65
C ALA A 211 2.12 -8.08 3.61
N ARG A 212 3.45 -7.97 3.78
CA ARG A 212 4.05 -6.98 4.69
C ARG A 212 4.09 -5.61 4.04
N GLU A 213 3.50 -4.61 4.69
CA GLU A 213 3.43 -3.21 4.23
C GLU A 213 4.76 -2.64 3.71
N GLN A 214 5.85 -2.88 4.44
CA GLN A 214 7.17 -2.33 4.10
C GLN A 214 7.83 -3.09 2.94
N GLU A 215 7.51 -4.38 2.77
CA GLU A 215 7.90 -5.14 1.57
C GLU A 215 7.06 -4.72 0.37
N ALA A 216 5.77 -4.48 0.55
CA ALA A 216 4.88 -3.92 -0.47
C ALA A 216 5.34 -2.52 -0.91
N ASN A 217 5.78 -1.66 0.03
CA ASN A 217 6.43 -0.39 -0.30
C ASN A 217 7.70 -0.60 -1.14
N PHE A 218 8.52 -1.59 -0.80
CA PHE A 218 9.77 -1.87 -1.53
C PHE A 218 9.51 -2.41 -2.94
N ILE A 219 8.56 -3.34 -3.10
CA ILE A 219 8.16 -3.84 -4.42
C ILE A 219 7.48 -2.73 -5.23
N GLY A 220 6.60 -1.92 -4.62
CA GLY A 220 6.00 -0.76 -5.26
C GLY A 220 7.03 0.28 -5.71
N TYR A 221 8.10 0.46 -4.93
CA TYR A 221 9.26 1.25 -5.33
C TYR A 221 9.95 0.67 -6.58
N LEU A 222 10.22 -0.64 -6.62
CA LEU A 222 10.85 -1.29 -7.78
C LEU A 222 9.98 -1.21 -9.03
N ILE A 223 8.66 -1.36 -8.88
CA ILE A 223 7.68 -1.19 -9.97
C ILE A 223 7.79 0.23 -10.55
N GLY A 224 7.74 1.25 -9.70
CA GLY A 224 7.62 2.64 -10.15
C GLY A 224 8.93 3.34 -10.53
N ILE A 225 10.06 3.00 -9.89
CA ILE A 225 11.33 3.74 -10.09
C ILE A 225 11.90 3.58 -11.50
N HIS A 226 11.62 2.45 -12.15
CA HIS A 226 12.02 2.16 -13.53
C HIS A 226 10.89 2.36 -14.55
N SER A 227 9.74 2.88 -14.12
CA SER A 227 8.61 3.09 -15.01
C SER A 227 8.93 4.09 -16.12
N LYS A 228 8.40 3.83 -17.31
CA LYS A 228 8.43 4.74 -18.45
C LYS A 228 7.47 5.91 -18.26
N ASN A 229 6.42 5.75 -17.45
CA ASN A 229 5.48 6.83 -17.15
C ASN A 229 6.10 7.84 -16.17
N PRO A 230 6.26 9.12 -16.54
CA PRO A 230 6.89 10.11 -15.69
C PRO A 230 6.10 10.42 -14.41
N GLY A 231 4.76 10.32 -14.45
CA GLY A 231 3.92 10.53 -13.28
C GLY A 231 4.15 9.47 -12.21
N LEU A 232 4.16 8.21 -12.62
CA LEU A 232 4.43 7.09 -11.71
C LEU A 232 5.85 7.19 -11.14
N ARG A 233 6.85 7.41 -12.00
CA ARG A 233 8.25 7.58 -11.56
C ARG A 233 8.41 8.74 -10.59
N TYR A 234 7.79 9.89 -10.85
CA TYR A 234 7.81 11.04 -9.93
C TYR A 234 7.17 10.69 -8.57
N SER A 235 5.98 10.09 -8.57
CA SER A 235 5.29 9.72 -7.33
C SER A 235 6.14 8.74 -6.50
N THR A 236 6.80 7.77 -7.14
CA THR A 236 7.72 6.83 -6.47
C THR A 236 8.98 7.50 -5.93
N GLU A 237 9.65 8.33 -6.73
CA GLU A 237 10.83 9.10 -6.29
C GLU A 237 10.48 10.03 -5.11
N TYR A 238 9.32 10.67 -5.18
CA TYR A 238 8.85 11.60 -4.17
C TYR A 238 8.43 10.89 -2.87
N PHE A 239 7.74 9.75 -2.96
CA PHE A 239 7.49 8.88 -1.80
C PHE A 239 8.79 8.42 -1.13
N THR A 240 9.78 8.02 -1.94
CA THR A 240 11.08 7.55 -1.45
C THR A 240 11.84 8.67 -0.74
N LEU A 241 11.85 9.88 -1.32
CA LEU A 241 12.41 11.07 -0.69
C LEU A 241 11.75 11.36 0.65
N LYS A 242 10.40 11.39 0.70
CA LYS A 242 9.66 11.63 1.95
C LYS A 242 10.00 10.58 3.01
N SER A 243 10.09 9.31 2.63
CA SER A 243 10.45 8.21 3.53
C SER A 243 11.86 8.36 4.09
N LEU A 244 12.83 8.74 3.25
CA LEU A 244 14.21 9.00 3.69
C LEU A 244 14.27 10.18 4.65
N LEU A 245 13.63 11.30 4.32
CA LEU A 245 13.59 12.49 5.20
C LEU A 245 12.91 12.18 6.54
N ASN A 246 11.80 11.45 6.54
CA ASN A 246 11.13 11.00 7.77
C ASN A 246 12.02 10.10 8.62
N SER A 247 12.87 9.27 8.00
CA SER A 247 13.81 8.43 8.75
C SER A 247 14.97 9.23 9.37
N ILE A 248 15.28 10.41 8.84
CA ILE A 248 16.40 11.27 9.26
C ILE A 248 15.97 12.29 10.31
N VAL A 249 14.70 12.73 10.31
CA VAL A 249 14.24 13.92 11.05
C VAL A 249 14.54 13.90 12.56
N ASN A 250 14.49 12.73 13.20
CA ASN A 250 14.77 12.60 14.63
C ASN A 250 16.29 12.63 14.96
N GLU A 251 17.15 12.44 13.97
CA GLU A 251 18.62 12.43 14.12
C GLU A 251 19.27 13.72 13.60
N ASP A 252 18.71 14.33 12.53
CA ASP A 252 19.22 15.58 11.94
C ASP A 252 18.09 16.40 11.30
N GLU A 253 17.38 17.15 12.14
CA GLU A 253 16.29 18.03 11.72
C GLU A 253 16.75 19.14 10.75
N ASN A 254 17.97 19.67 10.95
CA ASN A 254 18.54 20.74 10.13
C ASN A 254 18.76 20.30 8.68
N PHE A 255 19.26 19.08 8.49
CA PHE A 255 19.37 18.48 7.16
C PHE A 255 18.00 18.37 6.49
N VAL A 256 16.98 17.88 7.22
CA VAL A 256 15.63 17.72 6.66
C VAL A 256 15.02 19.07 6.29
N LYS A 257 15.16 20.08 7.15
CA LYS A 257 14.72 21.45 6.86
C LYS A 257 15.39 21.99 5.58
N THR A 258 16.70 21.84 5.48
CA THR A 258 17.48 22.27 4.31
C THR A 258 17.02 21.54 3.04
N ALA A 259 16.76 20.23 3.11
CA ALA A 259 16.28 19.46 1.98
C ALA A 259 14.88 19.92 1.51
N LEU A 260 13.97 20.21 2.45
CA LEU A 260 12.63 20.73 2.16
C LEU A 260 12.66 22.15 1.57
N GLU A 261 13.55 23.02 2.07
CA GLU A 261 13.77 24.36 1.50
C GLU A 261 14.23 24.28 0.05
N ASN A 262 15.05 23.26 -0.24
CA ASN A 262 15.55 22.97 -1.58
C ASN A 262 14.55 22.31 -2.52
N TYR A 263 13.31 22.00 -2.10
CA TYR A 263 12.29 21.53 -3.06
C TYR A 263 12.08 22.55 -4.17
N SER A 264 11.79 22.09 -5.40
CA SER A 264 11.40 22.99 -6.48
C SER A 264 10.06 23.68 -6.17
N ALA A 265 9.74 24.76 -6.88
CA ALA A 265 8.47 25.46 -6.66
C ALA A 265 7.27 24.54 -6.90
N GLU A 266 7.36 23.67 -7.91
CA GLU A 266 6.36 22.66 -8.25
C GLU A 266 6.19 21.62 -7.13
N MET A 267 7.30 21.08 -6.61
CA MET A 267 7.27 20.13 -5.48
C MET A 267 6.70 20.77 -4.21
N LYS A 268 6.97 22.07 -3.96
CA LYS A 268 6.39 22.80 -2.83
C LYS A 268 4.87 22.89 -2.95
N ARG A 269 4.33 23.14 -4.16
CA ARG A 269 2.88 23.15 -4.41
C ARG A 269 2.25 21.77 -4.21
N ASP A 270 2.88 20.71 -4.71
CA ASP A 270 2.40 19.35 -4.48
C ASP A 270 2.38 19.01 -2.98
N ARG A 271 3.45 19.36 -2.24
CA ARG A 271 3.50 19.18 -0.79
C ARG A 271 2.42 19.95 -0.04
N LEU A 272 2.13 21.18 -0.47
CA LEU A 272 1.04 21.98 0.11
C LEU A 272 -0.32 21.34 -0.17
N ASN A 273 -0.53 20.80 -1.37
CA ASN A 273 -1.75 20.07 -1.73
C ASN A 273 -1.92 18.80 -0.87
N GLU A 274 -0.85 18.03 -0.66
CA GLU A 274 -0.85 16.87 0.24
C GLU A 274 -1.20 17.26 1.68
N LYS A 275 -0.58 18.32 2.20
CA LYS A 275 -0.87 18.83 3.54
C LYS A 275 -2.32 19.29 3.68
N LYS A 276 -2.83 20.01 2.68
CA LYS A 276 -4.22 20.46 2.66
C LYS A 276 -5.18 19.28 2.71
N PHE A 277 -4.94 18.26 1.86
CA PHE A 277 -5.73 17.03 1.88
C PHE A 277 -5.72 16.37 3.26
N VAL A 278 -4.55 16.22 3.88
CA VAL A 278 -4.46 15.62 5.24
C VAL A 278 -5.21 16.47 6.26
N THR A 279 -5.01 17.78 6.28
CA THR A 279 -5.68 18.69 7.23
C THR A 279 -7.19 18.69 7.08
N GLU A 280 -7.71 18.65 5.86
CA GLU A 280 -9.16 18.58 5.59
C GLU A 280 -9.80 17.27 6.06
N HIS A 281 -9.00 16.21 6.20
CA HIS A 281 -9.46 14.88 6.60
C HIS A 281 -8.92 14.41 7.96
N GLN A 282 -8.39 15.32 8.78
CA GLN A 282 -8.02 15.02 10.16
C GLN A 282 -9.27 14.88 11.06
N GLY A 283 -9.24 13.91 11.96
CA GLY A 283 -10.30 13.72 12.94
C GLY A 283 -10.17 12.43 13.73
N PHE A 284 -11.13 12.20 14.64
CA PHE A 284 -11.20 11.03 15.53
C PHE A 284 -11.10 9.68 14.81
N LEU A 285 -11.63 9.60 13.58
CA LEU A 285 -11.57 8.37 12.78
C LEU A 285 -10.13 7.97 12.43
N ASN A 286 -9.24 8.93 12.14
CA ASN A 286 -7.84 8.64 11.82
C ASN A 286 -7.11 8.01 13.01
N GLU A 287 -7.34 8.52 14.23
CA GLU A 287 -6.73 7.98 15.45
C GLU A 287 -7.25 6.57 15.77
N PHE A 288 -8.58 6.37 15.70
CA PHE A 288 -9.20 5.07 15.92
C PHE A 288 -8.69 4.03 14.91
N PHE A 289 -8.68 4.38 13.62
CA PHE A 289 -8.22 3.45 12.58
C PHE A 289 -6.72 3.20 12.65
N GLY A 290 -5.91 4.23 12.94
CA GLY A 290 -4.48 4.08 13.19
C GLY A 290 -4.20 3.08 14.31
N PHE A 291 -4.96 3.14 15.41
CA PHE A 291 -4.88 2.16 16.49
C PHE A 291 -5.30 0.75 16.04
N THR A 292 -6.45 0.61 15.36
CA THR A 292 -6.90 -0.73 14.91
C THR A 292 -5.98 -1.35 13.86
N ASN A 293 -5.41 -0.55 12.96
CA ASN A 293 -4.45 -1.02 11.97
C ASN A 293 -3.15 -1.48 12.64
N ASN A 294 -2.67 -0.72 13.63
CA ASN A 294 -1.52 -1.12 14.44
C ASN A 294 -1.76 -2.47 15.16
N LEU A 295 -2.96 -2.67 15.74
CA LEU A 295 -3.35 -3.94 16.34
C LEU A 295 -3.41 -5.07 15.31
N PHE A 296 -4.00 -4.81 14.14
CA PHE A 296 -4.09 -5.78 13.05
C PHE A 296 -2.69 -6.23 12.60
N LEU A 297 -1.78 -5.30 12.34
CA LEU A 297 -0.40 -5.61 11.96
C LEU A 297 0.33 -6.43 13.04
N LYS A 298 0.21 -6.02 14.31
CA LYS A 298 0.79 -6.76 15.43
C LYS A 298 0.21 -8.17 15.58
N SER A 299 -1.10 -8.34 15.36
CA SER A 299 -1.75 -9.66 15.39
C SER A 299 -1.24 -10.61 14.30
N ASN A 300 -0.76 -10.05 13.18
CA ASN A 300 -0.10 -10.76 12.08
C ASN A 300 1.45 -10.76 12.22
N GLN A 301 1.97 -10.60 13.45
CA GLN A 301 3.40 -10.63 13.78
C GLN A 301 4.25 -9.61 13.00
N GLN A 302 3.67 -8.47 12.64
CA GLN A 302 4.41 -7.36 12.05
C GLN A 302 4.73 -6.30 13.10
N GLU A 303 5.87 -5.63 12.93
CA GLU A 303 6.18 -4.43 13.71
C GLU A 303 5.17 -3.34 13.36
N GLY A 304 4.20 -3.16 14.26
CA GLY A 304 3.29 -2.02 14.22
C GLY A 304 4.06 -0.73 14.53
N SER A 305 3.67 0.37 13.86
CA SER A 305 4.39 1.65 13.77
C SER A 305 5.35 1.96 14.93
N ILE A 306 6.67 2.02 14.67
CA ILE A 306 7.67 3.00 15.18
C ILE A 306 9.12 2.62 14.78
N THR A 307 9.87 3.66 14.36
CA THR A 307 11.34 3.85 14.14
C THR A 307 12.11 2.94 13.18
N TYR A 308 12.88 3.59 12.29
CA TYR A 308 13.69 3.00 11.22
C TYR A 308 12.84 2.13 10.28
N SER A 309 12.29 2.73 9.21
CA SER A 309 11.36 2.00 8.35
C SER A 309 12.10 0.84 7.67
N TYR A 310 11.62 -0.38 7.87
CA TYR A 310 12.13 -1.59 7.22
C TYR A 310 12.26 -1.40 5.69
N PHE A 311 11.41 -0.58 5.08
CA PHE A 311 11.57 -0.12 3.69
C PHE A 311 12.90 0.60 3.41
N ILE A 312 13.36 1.54 4.27
CA ILE A 312 14.66 2.21 4.11
C ILE A 312 15.81 1.22 4.19
N GLU A 313 15.71 0.21 5.05
CA GLU A 313 16.71 -0.84 5.12
C GLU A 313 16.79 -1.65 3.81
N LEU A 314 15.63 -2.10 3.31
CA LEU A 314 15.54 -2.80 2.03
C LEU A 314 16.09 -1.94 0.88
N LEU A 315 15.74 -0.65 0.85
CA LEU A 315 16.22 0.30 -0.15
C LEU A 315 17.75 0.42 -0.13
N VAL A 316 18.36 0.62 1.04
CA VAL A 316 19.81 0.82 1.19
C VAL A 316 20.57 -0.46 0.81
N ARG A 317 20.12 -1.62 1.31
CA ARG A 317 20.74 -2.91 0.98
C ARG A 317 20.64 -3.22 -0.50
N TYR A 318 19.50 -2.91 -1.13
CA TYR A 318 19.31 -3.08 -2.57
C TYR A 318 20.20 -2.17 -3.42
N LYS A 319 20.35 -0.90 -3.02
CA LYS A 319 21.20 0.06 -3.75
C LYS A 319 22.66 -0.37 -3.80
N ARG A 320 23.16 -1.06 -2.77
CA ARG A 320 24.54 -1.58 -2.72
C ARG A 320 24.83 -2.73 -3.69
N ILE A 321 23.81 -3.47 -4.12
CA ILE A 321 23.97 -4.52 -5.14
C ILE A 321 24.11 -3.91 -6.55
N ASN A 322 23.53 -2.73 -6.77
CA ASN A 322 23.40 -2.10 -8.08
C ASN A 322 24.31 -0.87 -8.25
N GLN A 323 25.33 -0.73 -7.39
CA GLN A 323 26.49 0.14 -7.58
C GLN A 323 27.60 -0.70 -8.20
#